data_AF-A0A4R0KXX8-F1
#
_entry.id   AF-A0A4R0KXX8-F1
#
_cell.length_a   1.000
_cell.length_b   1.000
_cell.length_c   1.000
_cell.angle_alpha   90.00
_cell.angle_beta   90.00
_cell.angle_gamma   90.00
#
_symmetry.space_group_name_H-M   'P 1'
#
loop_
_entity.id
_entity.type
_entity.pdbx_description
1 polymer ?
#
loop_
_entity_poly.entity_id
_entity_poly.type
_entity_poly.pdbx_seq_one_letter_code
_entity_poly.pdbx_strand_id
1 'polypeptide(L)'
;MAEQQKKTGAFDIRVVIAALVGIYGLVLTILGIIADPDEVAKAAGININLWGGIAMLVFAALFVLWARLRPIVVPVEEQARAEAAKTEE
;
A
#
# COMPACT_ATOMS: atom_id res chain seq x y z
N MET A 1 24.64 -27.44 -1.23
CA MET A 1 24.16 -26.64 -0.09
C MET A 1 23.12 -25.70 -0.65
N ALA A 2 21.84 -26.04 -0.53
CA ALA A 2 20.76 -25.23 -1.10
C ALA A 2 20.59 -23.99 -0.21
N GLU A 3 21.00 -22.85 -0.74
CA GLU A 3 20.89 -21.52 -0.17
C GLU A 3 19.43 -21.28 0.26
N GLN A 4 19.17 -21.36 1.58
CA GLN A 4 17.88 -20.98 2.12
C GLN A 4 17.77 -19.47 2.06
N GLN A 5 17.35 -18.95 0.90
CA GLN A 5 16.92 -17.56 0.77
C GLN A 5 15.64 -17.37 1.57
N LYS A 6 15.80 -17.04 2.85
CA LYS A 6 14.70 -16.60 3.70
C LYS A 6 14.31 -15.20 3.22
N LYS A 7 13.19 -15.11 2.49
CA LYS A 7 12.59 -13.83 2.09
C LYS A 7 12.09 -13.10 3.34
N THR A 8 12.98 -12.48 4.09
CA THR A 8 12.61 -11.59 5.19
C THR A 8 12.40 -10.19 4.62
N GLY A 9 11.41 -10.05 3.74
CA GLY A 9 10.95 -8.79 3.16
C GLY A 9 9.49 -8.51 3.53
N ALA A 10 9.03 -9.00 4.68
CA ALA A 10 7.62 -8.99 5.07
C ALA A 10 7.03 -7.59 5.31
N PHE A 11 7.87 -6.54 5.32
CA PHE A 11 7.47 -5.14 5.50
C PHE A 11 7.97 -4.25 4.35
N ASP A 12 7.49 -4.50 3.13
CA ASP A 12 7.62 -3.52 2.05
C ASP A 12 6.63 -2.37 2.31
N ILE A 13 7.18 -1.18 2.60
CA ILE A 13 6.39 0.02 2.88
C ILE A 13 5.41 0.36 1.74
N ARG A 14 5.72 -0.01 0.49
CA ARG A 14 4.83 0.23 -0.65
C ARG A 14 3.54 -0.58 -0.54
N VAL A 15 3.62 -1.80 -0.02
CA VAL A 15 2.44 -2.65 0.20
C VAL A 15 1.61 -2.11 1.36
N VAL A 16 2.26 -1.64 2.44
CA VAL A 16 1.56 -1.00 3.57
C VAL A 16 0.83 0.26 3.12
N ILE A 17 1.52 1.16 2.40
CA ILE A 17 0.93 2.38 1.83
C ILE A 17 -0.24 2.02 0.90
N ALA A 18 -0.05 1.05 -0.01
CA ALA A 18 -1.10 0.65 -0.93
C ALA A 18 -2.33 0.07 -0.22
N ALA A 19 -2.14 -0.71 0.85
CA ALA A 19 -3.24 -1.24 1.64
C ALA A 19 -4.02 -0.12 2.35
N LEU A 20 -3.32 0.78 3.04
CA LEU A 20 -3.97 1.89 3.76
C LEU A 20 -4.72 2.82 2.80
N VAL A 21 -4.05 3.25 1.73
CA VAL A 21 -4.65 4.11 0.70
C VAL A 21 -5.79 3.39 -0.02
N GLY A 22 -5.62 2.11 -0.33
CA GLY A 22 -6.63 1.29 -1.00
C GLY A 22 -7.89 1.10 -0.16
N ILE A 23 -7.76 0.82 1.14
CA ILE A 23 -8.89 0.67 2.05
C ILE A 23 -9.67 1.99 2.15
N TYR A 24 -8.97 3.10 2.35
CA TYR A 24 -9.63 4.40 2.43
C TYR A 24 -10.26 4.81 1.10
N GLY A 25 -9.57 4.59 -0.02
CA GLY A 25 -10.10 4.81 -1.36
C GLY A 25 -11.34 3.97 -1.66
N LEU A 26 -11.39 2.73 -1.18
CA LEU A 26 -12.57 1.87 -1.28
C LEU A 26 -13.75 2.45 -0.49
N VAL A 27 -13.52 2.89 0.74
CA VAL A 27 -14.55 3.54 1.57
C VAL A 27 -15.08 4.79 0.85
N LEU A 28 -14.21 5.66 0.34
CA LEU A 28 -14.63 6.86 -0.40
C LEU A 28 -15.40 6.52 -1.68
N THR A 29 -14.98 5.48 -2.40
CA THR A 29 -15.68 5.03 -3.61
C THR A 29 -17.10 4.57 -3.27
N ILE A 30 -17.28 3.78 -2.19
CA ILE A 30 -18.59 3.34 -1.73
C ILE A 30 -19.44 4.54 -1.31
N LEU A 31 -18.91 5.44 -0.49
CA LEU A 31 -19.60 6.66 -0.07
C LEU A 31 -19.95 7.56 -1.26
N GLY A 32 -19.11 7.59 -2.29
CA GLY A 32 -19.39 8.28 -3.54
C GLY A 32 -20.54 7.64 -4.33
N ILE A 33 -20.58 6.31 -4.43
CA ILE A 33 -21.65 5.58 -5.15
C ILE A 33 -23.02 5.81 -4.50
N ILE A 34 -23.08 5.83 -3.16
CA ILE A 34 -24.34 6.02 -2.41
C ILE A 34 -24.58 7.50 -2.00
N ALA A 35 -23.82 8.44 -2.57
CA ALA A 35 -23.88 9.84 -2.17
C ALA A 35 -25.25 10.48 -2.46
N ASP A 36 -25.77 11.21 -1.48
CA ASP A 36 -26.99 12.01 -1.67
C ASP A 36 -26.75 13.17 -2.66
N PRO A 37 -27.68 13.42 -3.59
CA PRO A 37 -27.56 14.51 -4.56
C PRO A 37 -27.35 15.88 -3.94
N ASP A 38 -27.95 16.13 -2.77
CA ASP A 38 -27.81 17.38 -2.02
C ASP A 38 -26.39 17.59 -1.51
N GLU A 39 -25.68 16.52 -1.11
CA GLU A 39 -24.27 16.59 -0.72
C GLU A 39 -23.37 16.86 -1.94
N VAL A 40 -23.67 16.22 -3.08
CA VAL A 40 -22.94 16.44 -4.34
C VAL A 40 -23.15 17.87 -4.86
N ALA A 41 -24.33 18.44 -4.68
CA ALA A 41 -24.64 19.82 -5.07
C ALA A 41 -23.79 20.86 -4.31
N LYS A 42 -23.42 20.59 -3.05
CA LYS A 42 -22.50 21.45 -2.28
C LYS A 42 -21.10 21.54 -2.92
N ALA A 43 -20.73 20.54 -3.70
CA ALA A 43 -19.48 20.48 -4.46
C ALA A 43 -19.68 20.82 -5.94
N ALA A 44 -20.57 21.77 -6.26
CA ALA A 44 -20.88 22.19 -7.63
C ALA A 44 -21.32 21.03 -8.56
N GLY A 45 -21.97 20.01 -8.00
CA GLY A 45 -22.39 18.83 -8.74
C GLY A 45 -21.30 17.77 -8.94
N ILE A 46 -20.11 17.97 -8.36
CA ILE A 46 -18.99 17.03 -8.47
C ILE A 46 -18.98 16.11 -7.26
N ASN A 47 -19.03 14.81 -7.51
CA ASN A 47 -18.91 13.81 -6.46
C ASN A 47 -17.43 13.62 -6.05
N ILE A 48 -16.97 14.42 -5.09
CA ILE A 48 -15.58 14.44 -4.63
C ILE A 48 -15.16 13.08 -4.05
N ASN A 49 -16.04 12.43 -3.29
CA ASN A 49 -15.77 11.12 -2.68
C ASN A 49 -15.52 10.07 -3.77
N LEU A 50 -16.35 10.05 -4.81
CA LEU A 50 -16.21 9.08 -5.90
C LEU A 50 -14.91 9.30 -6.68
N TRP A 51 -14.65 10.53 -7.13
CA TRP A 51 -13.43 10.83 -7.90
C TRP A 51 -12.15 10.63 -7.09
N GLY A 52 -12.16 11.07 -5.82
CA GLY A 52 -11.05 10.86 -4.89
C GLY A 52 -10.81 9.38 -4.61
N GLY A 53 -11.88 8.63 -4.33
CA GLY A 53 -11.82 7.18 -4.11
C GLY A 53 -11.23 6.44 -5.31
N ILE A 54 -11.72 6.71 -6.52
CA ILE A 54 -11.20 6.10 -7.75
C ILE A 54 -9.72 6.46 -7.96
N ALA A 55 -9.32 7.71 -7.78
CA ALA A 55 -7.92 8.12 -7.91
C ALA A 55 -7.02 7.38 -6.91
N MET A 56 -7.47 7.23 -5.65
CA MET A 56 -6.74 6.49 -4.62
C MET A 56 -6.62 5.00 -4.94
N LEU A 57 -7.67 4.38 -5.49
CA LEU A 57 -7.64 2.98 -5.91
C LEU A 57 -6.66 2.76 -7.08
N VAL A 58 -6.65 3.65 -8.06
CA VAL A 58 -5.68 3.61 -9.17
C VAL A 58 -4.25 3.73 -8.63
N PHE A 59 -4.00 4.69 -7.74
CA PHE A 59 -2.70 4.88 -7.11
C PHE A 59 -2.24 3.64 -6.31
N ALA A 60 -3.13 3.06 -5.50
CA ALA A 60 -2.84 1.84 -4.76
C ALA A 60 -2.51 0.67 -5.68
N ALA A 61 -3.27 0.48 -6.78
CA ALA A 61 -3.00 -0.56 -7.77
C ALA A 61 -1.63 -0.40 -8.43
N LEU A 62 -1.22 0.84 -8.74
CA LEU A 62 0.11 1.14 -9.27
C LEU A 62 1.22 0.79 -8.26
N PHE A 63 1.03 1.08 -6.97
CA PHE A 63 1.99 0.73 -5.92
C PHE A 63 2.14 -0.77 -5.74
N VAL A 64 1.02 -1.52 -5.71
CA VAL A 64 1.05 -2.99 -5.64
C VAL A 64 1.76 -3.57 -6.86
N LEU A 65 1.43 -3.08 -8.06
CA LEU A 65 2.09 -3.51 -9.29
C LEU A 65 3.60 -3.24 -9.24
N TRP A 66 4.01 -2.05 -8.79
CA TRP A 66 5.41 -1.70 -8.68
C TRP A 66 6.17 -2.57 -7.65
N ALA A 67 5.58 -2.80 -6.47
CA ALA A 67 6.15 -3.71 -5.47
C ALA A 67 6.30 -5.13 -6.02
N ARG A 68 5.34 -5.57 -6.83
CA ARG A 68 5.37 -6.90 -7.47
C ARG A 68 6.40 -7.02 -8.59
N LEU A 69 6.65 -5.93 -9.33
CA LEU A 69 7.64 -5.86 -10.42
C LEU A 69 9.07 -5.66 -9.90
N ARG A 70 9.25 -4.97 -8.76
CA ARG A 70 10.56 -4.74 -8.13
C ARG A 70 10.54 -5.16 -6.66
N PRO A 71 10.60 -6.47 -6.36
CA PRO A 71 10.65 -6.95 -4.98
C PRO A 71 11.97 -6.55 -4.29
N ILE A 72 11.88 -6.12 -3.03
CA ILE A 72 13.06 -5.83 -2.20
C ILE A 72 13.57 -7.16 -1.61
N VAL A 73 14.84 -7.45 -1.83
CA VAL A 73 15.52 -8.65 -1.30
C VAL A 73 16.58 -8.17 -0.31
N VAL A 74 16.51 -8.65 0.93
CA VAL A 74 17.55 -8.39 1.95
C VAL A 74 18.55 -9.54 1.91
N PRO A 75 19.85 -9.30 1.65
CA PRO A 75 20.87 -10.35 1.65
C PRO A 75 21.02 -10.99 3.04
N VAL A 76 21.21 -12.31 3.08
CA VAL A 76 21.25 -13.11 4.31
C VAL A 76 22.46 -12.76 5.19
N GLU A 77 23.59 -12.34 4.62
CA GLU A 77 24.78 -11.97 5.40
C GLU A 77 24.58 -10.71 6.26
N GLU A 78 23.78 -9.75 5.80
CA GLU A 78 23.54 -8.49 6.51
C GLU A 78 22.61 -8.67 7.71
N GLN A 79 21.66 -9.61 7.62
CA GLN A 79 20.80 -10.00 8.74
C GLN A 79 21.60 -10.71 9.83
N ALA A 80 22.47 -11.66 9.47
CA ALA A 80 23.30 -12.38 10.42
C ALA A 80 24.29 -11.46 11.17
N ARG A 81 24.87 -10.48 10.46
CA ARG A 81 25.75 -9.47 11.08
C ARG A 81 25.00 -8.53 12.02
N ALA A 82 23.77 -8.14 11.67
CA ALA A 82 22.91 -7.30 12.52
C ALA A 82 22.40 -8.03 13.77
N GLU A 83 22.12 -9.34 13.68
CA GLU A 83 21.76 -10.18 14.83
C GLU A 83 22.94 -10.43 15.76
N ALA A 84 24.14 -10.67 15.21
CA ALA A 84 25.36 -10.81 16.00
C ALA A 84 25.67 -9.53 16.81
N ALA A 85 25.57 -8.36 16.19
CA ALA A 85 25.80 -7.06 16.84
C ALA A 85 24.78 -6.75 17.95
N LYS A 86 23.54 -7.25 17.87
CA LYS A 86 22.53 -7.11 18.94
C LYS A 86 22.71 -8.06 20.11
N THR A 87 23.45 -9.15 19.92
CA THR A 87 23.67 -10.16 20.96
C THR A 87 24.93 -9.84 21.79
N GLU A 88 25.80 -8.97 21.28
CA GLU A 88 27.02 -8.49 21.94
C GLU A 88 26.81 -7.22 22.79
N GLU A 89 25.61 -6.63 22.80
CA GLU A 89 25.20 -5.47 23.63
C GLU A 89 24.37 -5.93 24.85
#